data_AF-A0A261FA90-F1
#
_entry.id   AF-A0A261FA90-F1
#
_cell.length_a   1.000
_cell.length_b   1.000
_cell.length_c   1.000
_cell.angle_alpha   90.00
_cell.angle_beta   90.00
_cell.angle_gamma   90.00
#
_symmetry.space_group_name_H-M   'P 1'
#
loop_
_entity.id
_entity.type
_entity.pdbx_description
1 polymer ?
#
loop_
_entity_poly.entity_id
_entity_poly.type
_entity_poly.pdbx_seq_one_letter_code
_entity_poly.pdbx_strand_id
1 'polypeptide(L)'
;MADIEKTLTTDGKRTITIHGMKLTVDPAVMDDMRVMNWLYTIQHPESDDDDGVLVMVPLIRTLFGKDYQKIMDHLAEADGRIPMQKVANFLTEFMSKVNPNS
;
A
#
# COMPACT_ATOMS: atom_id res chain seq x y z
N MET A 1 14.96 -16.78 -16.81
CA MET A 1 14.05 -17.25 -15.75
C MET A 1 14.45 -16.51 -14.49
N ALA A 2 13.68 -15.52 -14.05
CA ALA A 2 14.03 -14.73 -12.88
C ALA A 2 13.54 -15.46 -11.63
N ASP A 3 14.47 -15.86 -10.77
CA ASP A 3 14.22 -16.40 -9.44
C ASP A 3 13.48 -15.36 -8.60
N ILE A 4 12.18 -15.57 -8.42
CA ILE A 4 11.40 -14.86 -7.40
C ILE A 4 11.67 -15.59 -6.10
N GLU A 5 12.58 -15.05 -5.30
CA GLU A 5 12.93 -15.53 -3.98
C GLU A 5 11.65 -15.64 -3.12
N LYS A 6 11.21 -16.87 -2.91
CA LYS A 6 9.92 -17.20 -2.30
C LYS A 6 10.04 -16.97 -0.79
N THR A 7 9.81 -15.75 -0.33
CA THR A 7 9.79 -15.43 1.10
C THR A 7 8.52 -16.00 1.75
N LEU A 8 8.56 -17.29 2.08
CA LEU A 8 7.58 -17.96 2.93
C LEU A 8 7.96 -17.73 4.39
N THR A 9 7.12 -17.01 5.13
CA THR A 9 7.23 -16.91 6.60
C THR A 9 5.94 -17.39 7.25
N THR A 10 6.08 -18.54 7.91
CA THR A 10 5.37 -19.28 8.99
C THR A 10 4.02 -18.83 9.57
N ASP A 11 3.30 -17.84 9.03
CA ASP A 11 2.02 -17.36 9.57
C ASP A 11 1.07 -16.81 8.48
N GLY A 12 1.31 -17.17 7.20
CA GLY A 12 0.55 -16.67 6.06
C GLY A 12 0.90 -15.25 5.60
N LYS A 13 1.72 -14.50 6.35
CA LYS A 13 2.13 -13.13 6.02
C LYS A 13 3.25 -13.09 4.97
N ARG A 14 3.19 -12.13 4.04
CA ARG A 14 4.17 -11.89 2.98
C ARG A 14 5.07 -10.71 3.34
N THR A 15 6.37 -10.85 3.11
CA THR A 15 7.31 -9.74 3.22
C THR A 15 7.74 -9.30 1.83
N ILE A 16 7.61 -8.01 1.55
CA ILE A 16 8.03 -7.38 0.29
C ILE A 16 9.02 -6.26 0.58
N THR A 17 9.85 -5.92 -0.39
CA THR A 17 10.79 -4.80 -0.28
C THR A 17 10.43 -3.71 -1.27
N ILE A 18 10.21 -2.48 -0.80
CA ILE A 18 9.90 -1.29 -1.62
C ILE A 18 10.83 -0.16 -1.18
N HIS A 19 11.55 0.47 -2.11
CA HIS A 19 12.56 1.50 -1.81
C HIS A 19 13.53 1.13 -0.67
N GLY A 20 13.93 -0.14 -0.57
CA GLY A 20 14.79 -0.64 0.52
C GLY A 20 14.09 -0.85 1.87
N MET A 21 12.81 -0.50 2.00
CA MET A 21 11.99 -0.84 3.17
C MET A 21 11.45 -2.25 3.04
N LYS A 22 11.79 -3.12 4.00
CA LYS A 22 11.09 -4.39 4.20
C LYS A 22 9.75 -4.11 4.87
N LEU A 23 8.66 -4.49 4.21
CA LEU A 23 7.28 -4.32 4.66
C LEU A 23 6.65 -5.69 4.80
N THR A 24 5.98 -5.94 5.93
CA THR A 24 5.24 -7.17 6.16
C THR A 24 3.76 -6.89 5.95
N VAL A 25 3.13 -7.64 5.05
CA VAL A 25 1.72 -7.55 4.75
C VAL A 25 1.05 -8.89 5.01
N ASP A 26 -0.14 -8.80 5.58
CA ASP A 26 -1.03 -9.94 5.76
C ASP A 26 -1.92 -10.07 4.50
N PRO A 27 -1.81 -11.15 3.71
CA PRO A 27 -2.64 -11.35 2.52
C PRO A 27 -4.14 -11.34 2.83
N ALA A 28 -4.55 -11.70 4.04
CA ALA A 28 -5.97 -11.66 4.43
C ALA A 28 -6.54 -10.24 4.39
N VAL A 29 -5.70 -9.21 4.49
CA VAL A 29 -6.11 -7.79 4.34
C VAL A 29 -6.55 -7.50 2.89
N MET A 30 -6.04 -8.25 1.91
CA MET A 30 -6.49 -8.15 0.52
C MET A 30 -7.89 -8.77 0.33
N ASP A 31 -8.35 -9.64 1.23
CA ASP A 31 -9.70 -10.21 1.16
C ASP A 31 -10.73 -9.41 2.00
N ASP A 32 -10.32 -8.29 2.63
CA ASP A 32 -11.21 -7.44 3.43
C ASP A 32 -12.05 -6.52 2.52
N MET A 33 -13.38 -6.60 2.68
CA MET A 33 -14.35 -5.80 1.92
C MET A 33 -14.10 -4.29 2.03
N ARG A 34 -13.62 -3.79 3.18
CA ARG A 34 -13.34 -2.35 3.36
C ARG A 34 -12.13 -1.93 2.54
N VAL A 35 -11.09 -2.77 2.48
CA VAL A 35 -9.90 -2.54 1.67
C VAL A 35 -10.29 -2.50 0.19
N MET A 36 -11.10 -3.46 -0.26
CA MET A 36 -11.62 -3.48 -1.63
C MET A 36 -12.48 -2.26 -1.94
N ASN A 37 -13.32 -1.81 -1.00
CA ASN A 37 -14.12 -0.60 -1.16
C ASN A 37 -13.24 0.66 -1.30
N TRP A 38 -12.21 0.82 -0.47
CA TRP A 38 -11.29 1.95 -0.59
C TRP A 38 -10.50 1.91 -1.90
N LEU A 39 -10.04 0.74 -2.34
CA LEU A 39 -9.39 0.58 -3.64
C LEU A 39 -10.33 0.95 -4.80
N TYR A 40 -11.62 0.61 -4.69
CA TYR A 40 -12.63 0.99 -5.67
C TYR A 40 -12.84 2.52 -5.70
N THR A 41 -13.02 3.15 -4.54
CA THR A 41 -13.18 4.61 -4.41
C THR A 41 -11.96 5.38 -4.95
N ILE A 42 -10.74 4.89 -4.73
CA ILE A 42 -9.51 5.50 -5.26
C ILE A 42 -9.46 5.42 -6.79
N GLN A 43 -9.93 4.32 -7.38
CA GLN A 43 -9.91 4.10 -8.83
C GLN A 43 -11.08 4.77 -9.56
N HIS A 44 -12.20 4.98 -8.87
CA HIS A 44 -13.40 5.64 -9.38
C HIS A 44 -13.71 6.84 -8.49
N PRO A 45 -12.84 7.85 -8.45
CA PRO A 45 -13.16 9.08 -7.75
C PRO A 45 -14.39 9.70 -8.44
N GLU A 46 -15.46 9.92 -7.68
CA GLU A 46 -16.57 10.76 -8.14
C GLU A 46 -15.96 12.12 -8.51
N SER A 47 -16.35 12.64 -9.68
CA SER A 47 -15.62 13.70 -10.41
C SER A 47 -15.36 15.01 -9.65
N ASP A 48 -16.00 15.19 -8.49
CA ASP A 48 -15.97 16.41 -7.68
C ASP A 48 -15.64 16.19 -6.19
N ASP A 49 -15.38 14.95 -5.74
CA ASP A 49 -15.13 14.64 -4.32
C ASP A 49 -13.68 14.23 -4.03
N ASP A 50 -13.10 14.82 -2.97
CA ASP A 50 -11.83 14.42 -2.36
C ASP A 50 -11.92 13.03 -1.67
N ASP A 51 -13.03 12.32 -1.84
CA ASP A 51 -13.31 11.01 -1.25
C ASP A 51 -12.21 9.99 -1.53
N GLY A 52 -11.64 10.00 -2.74
CA GLY A 52 -10.47 9.19 -3.10
C GLY A 52 -9.25 9.48 -2.25
N VAL A 53 -9.01 10.75 -1.90
CA VAL A 53 -7.91 11.19 -1.01
C VAL A 53 -8.19 10.75 0.42
N LEU A 54 -9.43 10.92 0.88
CA LEU A 54 -9.83 10.64 2.26
C LEU A 54 -9.70 9.16 2.62
N VAL A 55 -9.95 8.26 1.68
CA VAL A 55 -9.83 6.81 1.91
C VAL A 55 -8.39 6.27 1.81
N MET A 56 -7.43 7.05 1.28
CA MET A 56 -6.02 6.61 1.20
C MET A 56 -5.39 6.41 2.58
N VAL A 57 -5.65 7.32 3.53
CA VAL A 57 -5.09 7.23 4.89
C VAL A 57 -5.53 5.95 5.61
N PRO A 58 -6.84 5.62 5.72
CA PRO A 58 -7.26 4.38 6.37
C PRO A 58 -6.83 3.13 5.59
N LEU A 59 -6.72 3.20 4.26
CA LEU A 59 -6.14 2.11 3.45
C LEU A 59 -4.70 1.82 3.86
N ILE A 60 -3.82 2.82 3.84
CA ILE A 60 -2.39 2.63 4.15
C ILE A 60 -2.20 2.18 5.60
N ARG A 61 -2.99 2.71 6.55
CA ARG A 61 -2.99 2.23 7.94
C ARG A 61 -3.35 0.75 8.04
N THR A 62 -4.37 0.32 7.31
CA THR A 62 -4.83 -1.07 7.32
C THR A 62 -3.82 -2.00 6.66
N LEU A 63 -3.20 -1.59 5.56
CA LEU A 63 -2.20 -2.39 4.83
C LEU A 63 -0.91 -2.60 5.61
N PHE A 64 -0.41 -1.54 6.24
CA PHE A 64 0.94 -1.53 6.78
C PHE A 64 0.99 -1.53 8.31
N GLY A 65 -0.13 -1.25 8.99
CA GLY A 65 -0.25 -1.33 10.44
C GLY A 65 0.91 -0.63 11.16
N LYS A 66 1.77 -1.43 11.80
CA LYS A 66 2.98 -0.96 12.50
C LYS A 66 3.98 -0.20 11.64
N ASP A 67 4.04 -0.50 10.33
CA ASP A 67 4.97 0.13 9.39
C ASP A 67 4.41 1.42 8.78
N TYR A 68 3.16 1.79 9.10
CA TYR A 68 2.49 3.00 8.59
C TYR A 68 3.33 4.26 8.77
N GLN A 69 3.79 4.55 10.00
CA GLN A 69 4.50 5.79 10.29
C GLN A 69 5.83 5.85 9.52
N LYS A 70 6.55 4.72 9.47
CA LYS A 70 7.79 4.60 8.71
C LYS A 70 7.61 4.90 7.23
N ILE A 71 6.49 4.47 6.63
CA ILE A 71 6.16 4.78 5.23
C ILE A 71 5.85 6.27 5.07
N MET A 72 5.04 6.84 5.95
CA MET A 72 4.72 8.28 5.91
C MET A 72 5.98 9.15 6.03
N ASP A 73 6.88 8.80 6.94
CA ASP A 73 8.16 9.49 7.13
C ASP A 73 9.07 9.36 5.90
N HIS A 74 9.03 8.21 5.23
CA HIS A 74 9.80 7.99 4.00
C HIS A 74 9.25 8.79 2.80
N LEU A 75 7.94 8.98 2.73
CA LEU A 75 7.28 9.70 1.64
C LEU A 75 7.28 11.22 1.87
N ALA A 76 7.51 11.66 3.11
CA ALA A 76 7.58 13.07 3.48
C ALA A 76 8.76 13.78 2.80
N GLU A 77 8.53 15.04 2.43
CA GLU A 77 9.57 15.95 1.94
C GLU A 77 10.29 16.65 3.08
N ALA A 78 11.31 17.43 2.76
CA ALA A 78 12.13 18.13 3.75
C ALA A 78 11.31 19.10 4.64
N ASP A 79 10.17 19.58 4.13
CA ASP A 79 9.22 20.45 4.86
C ASP A 79 8.14 19.66 5.63
N GLY A 80 8.18 18.33 5.61
CA GLY A 80 7.22 17.45 6.27
C GLY A 80 5.93 17.20 5.48
N ARG A 81 5.77 17.80 4.30
CA ARG A 81 4.61 17.53 3.44
C ARG A 81 4.74 16.16 2.79
N ILE A 82 3.61 15.47 2.63
CA ILE A 82 3.55 14.18 1.93
C ILE A 82 2.77 14.39 0.62
N PRO A 83 3.45 14.49 -0.53
CA PRO A 83 2.78 14.69 -1.82
C PRO A 83 1.89 13.49 -2.17
N MET A 84 0.64 13.76 -2.55
CA MET A 84 -0.32 12.72 -2.95
C MET A 84 0.24 11.82 -4.06
N GLN A 85 0.99 12.40 -5.01
CA GLN A 85 1.63 11.64 -6.09
C GLN A 85 2.63 10.59 -5.58
N LYS A 86 3.39 10.88 -4.52
CA LYS A 86 4.33 9.90 -3.93
C LYS A 86 3.59 8.75 -3.26
N VAL A 87 2.49 9.06 -2.58
CA VAL A 87 1.60 8.06 -1.97
C VAL A 87 0.98 7.16 -3.03
N ALA A 88 0.43 7.74 -4.09
CA ALA A 88 -0.16 6.99 -5.20
C ALA A 88 0.86 6.07 -5.87
N ASN A 89 2.04 6.59 -6.23
CA ASN A 89 3.11 5.81 -6.85
C ASN A 89 3.57 4.64 -5.95
N PHE A 90 3.72 4.90 -4.65
CA PHE A 90 4.10 3.88 -3.68
C PHE A 90 3.05 2.77 -3.58
N LEU A 91 1.76 3.12 -3.54
CA LEU A 91 0.66 2.16 -3.54
C LEU A 91 0.62 1.34 -4.83
N THR A 92 0.87 1.94 -6.00
CA THR A 92 0.95 1.20 -7.27
C THR A 92 2.09 0.18 -7.27
N GLU A 93 3.29 0.57 -6.82
CA GLU A 93 4.43 -0.37 -6.70
C GLU A 93 4.17 -1.47 -5.67
N PHE A 94 3.49 -1.12 -4.58
CA PHE A 94 3.06 -2.09 -3.58
C PHE A 94 2.11 -3.14 -4.18
N MET A 95 1.06 -2.69 -4.87
CA MET A 95 0.06 -3.59 -5.45
C MET A 95 0.66 -4.52 -6.50
N SER A 96 1.59 -4.04 -7.33
CA SER A 96 2.27 -4.89 -8.34
C SER A 96 3.13 -5.99 -7.71
N LYS A 97 3.70 -5.74 -6.52
CA LYS A 97 4.49 -6.73 -5.77
C LYS A 97 3.64 -7.74 -5.01
N VAL A 98 2.44 -7.33 -4.58
CA VAL A 98 1.54 -8.21 -3.82
C VAL A 98 0.69 -9.09 -4.75
N ASN A 99 0.26 -8.56 -5.91
CA ASN A 99 -0.48 -9.29 -6.92
C ASN A 99 0.24 -9.25 -8.29
N PRO A 100 1.17 -10.19 -8.56
CA PRO A 100 1.98 -10.19 -9.78
C PRO A 100 1.22 -10.59 -11.06
N ASN A 101 -0.11 -10.75 -11.02
CA ASN A 101 -0.95 -11.19 -12.15
C ASN A 101 -1.81 -10.05 -12.77
N SER A 102 -1.63 -8.78 -12.37
CA SER A 102 -2.26 -7.64 -13.05
C SER A 102 -1.47 -7.16 -14.26
#